data_AF-A0A6B1AWT0-F1
#
_entry.id   AF-A0A6B1AWT0-F1
#
_cell.length_a   1.000
_cell.length_b   1.000
_cell.length_c   1.000
_cell.angle_alpha   90.00
_cell.angle_beta   90.00
_cell.angle_gamma   90.00
#
_symmetry.space_group_name_H-M   'P 1'
#
loop_
_entity.id
_entity.type
_entity.pdbx_description
1 polymer ?
#
loop_
_entity_poly.entity_id
_entity_poly.type
_entity_poly.pdbx_seq_one_letter_code
_entity_poly.pdbx_strand_id
1 'polypeptide(L)'
;MQDSHIAALIHLFSREVGVSESYASRLLSGSGDTVRRLESGMSMTHRRSERLIQAASDNWPAGAPWPQSIPRPQPSPDSPAAREAEAAAANRGSADDQALRLGADGRLADPRALARRMAPYEIQVQAYLDSYYHVVSAYADGGARAGRRPRRKSRAMEILGALIAAGDVRFASRDPGPKGRALLRSTLPARTEPLL
;
A
#
# COMPACT_ATOMS: atom_id res chain seq x y z
N MET A 1 3.94 -34.35 -19.45
CA MET A 1 4.73 -33.16 -19.85
C MET A 1 4.21 -31.84 -19.28
N GLN A 2 2.95 -31.72 -18.82
CA GLN A 2 2.46 -30.46 -18.23
C GLN A 2 3.14 -30.08 -16.89
N ASP A 3 3.64 -31.04 -16.13
CA ASP A 3 4.17 -30.82 -14.77
C ASP A 3 5.41 -29.90 -14.73
N SER A 4 6.32 -30.03 -15.71
CA SER A 4 7.51 -29.19 -15.84
C SER A 4 7.17 -27.71 -16.13
N HIS A 5 6.09 -27.46 -16.89
CA HIS A 5 5.62 -26.11 -17.19
C HIS A 5 5.06 -25.43 -15.94
N ILE A 6 4.41 -26.17 -15.04
CA ILE A 6 3.88 -25.64 -13.80
C ILE A 6 5.00 -25.20 -12.85
N ALA A 7 6.04 -26.03 -12.68
CA ALA A 7 7.20 -25.65 -11.88
C ALA A 7 7.86 -24.37 -12.43
N ALA A 8 8.09 -24.33 -13.76
CA ALA A 8 8.63 -23.15 -14.44
C ALA A 8 7.75 -21.89 -14.26
N LEU A 9 6.42 -22.04 -14.30
CA LEU A 9 5.48 -20.95 -14.08
C LEU A 9 5.58 -20.38 -12.66
N ILE A 10 5.68 -21.23 -11.64
CA ILE A 10 5.82 -20.80 -10.23
C ILE A 10 7.16 -20.08 -10.02
N HIS A 11 8.25 -20.62 -10.57
CA HIS A 11 9.57 -19.99 -10.55
C HIS A 11 9.53 -18.57 -11.15
N LEU A 12 8.95 -18.45 -12.34
CA LEU A 12 8.85 -17.17 -13.03
C LEU A 12 7.96 -16.19 -12.26
N PHE A 13 6.80 -16.63 -11.76
CA PHE A 13 5.94 -15.81 -10.90
C PHE A 13 6.68 -15.27 -9.68
N SER A 14 7.44 -16.13 -8.98
CA SER A 14 8.19 -15.73 -7.80
C SER A 14 9.20 -14.62 -8.09
N ARG A 15 9.85 -14.69 -9.27
CA ARG A 15 10.80 -13.69 -9.74
C ARG A 15 10.13 -12.38 -10.11
N GLU A 16 9.03 -12.41 -10.87
CA GLU A 16 8.33 -11.19 -11.30
C GLU A 16 7.68 -10.45 -10.13
N VAL A 17 7.22 -11.16 -9.10
CA VAL A 17 6.60 -10.56 -7.89
C VAL A 17 7.65 -10.21 -6.82
N GLY A 18 8.86 -10.78 -6.90
CA GLY A 18 9.91 -10.56 -5.91
C GLY A 18 9.65 -11.25 -4.56
N VAL A 19 9.04 -12.44 -4.59
CA VAL A 19 8.75 -13.25 -3.38
C VAL A 19 9.52 -14.57 -3.41
N SER A 20 9.74 -15.18 -2.25
CA SER A 20 10.37 -16.50 -2.19
C SER A 20 9.52 -17.56 -2.91
N GLU A 21 10.18 -18.52 -3.55
CA GLU A 21 9.51 -19.60 -4.30
C GLU A 21 8.55 -20.42 -3.43
N SER A 22 8.92 -20.75 -2.19
CA SER A 22 8.02 -21.48 -1.28
C SER A 22 6.75 -20.68 -0.96
N TYR A 23 6.85 -19.35 -0.86
CA TYR A 23 5.70 -18.47 -0.69
C TYR A 23 4.86 -18.41 -1.97
N ALA A 24 5.48 -18.25 -3.14
CA ALA A 24 4.79 -18.32 -4.44
C ALA A 24 4.04 -19.65 -4.61
N SER A 25 4.70 -20.78 -4.31
CA SER A 25 4.11 -22.11 -4.33
C SER A 25 2.90 -22.19 -3.40
N ARG A 26 3.01 -21.70 -2.16
CA ARG A 26 1.89 -21.67 -1.22
C ARG A 26 0.74 -20.79 -1.71
N LEU A 27 1.04 -19.63 -2.28
CA LEU A 27 0.04 -18.69 -2.80
C LEU A 27 -0.76 -19.30 -3.97
N LEU A 28 -0.09 -19.99 -4.89
CA LEU A 28 -0.70 -20.51 -6.11
C LEU A 28 -1.35 -21.89 -5.93
N SER A 29 -0.75 -22.76 -5.11
CA SER A 29 -1.19 -24.16 -4.99
C SER A 29 -1.77 -24.55 -3.63
N GLY A 30 -1.64 -23.67 -2.63
CA GLY A 30 -1.93 -23.95 -1.23
C GLY A 30 -0.83 -24.73 -0.49
N SER A 31 0.24 -25.17 -1.17
CA SER A 31 1.34 -25.91 -0.55
C SER A 31 2.70 -25.34 -0.92
N GLY A 32 3.56 -25.13 0.07
CA GLY A 32 4.89 -24.52 -0.12
C GLY A 32 5.97 -25.46 -0.70
N ASP A 33 5.64 -26.73 -0.92
CA ASP A 33 6.55 -27.78 -1.40
C ASP A 33 6.18 -28.31 -2.80
N THR A 34 5.26 -27.64 -3.50
CA THR A 34 4.70 -28.13 -4.77
C THR A 34 5.77 -28.22 -5.84
N VAL A 35 6.62 -27.19 -5.96
CA VAL A 35 7.69 -27.15 -6.96
C VAL A 35 8.66 -28.32 -6.77
N ARG A 36 9.17 -28.51 -5.54
CA ARG A 36 10.04 -29.64 -5.21
C ARG A 36 9.43 -31.00 -5.56
N ARG A 37 8.14 -31.19 -5.32
CA ARG A 37 7.43 -32.42 -5.67
C ARG A 37 7.38 -32.64 -7.18
N LEU A 38 7.03 -31.59 -7.95
CA LEU A 38 7.01 -31.66 -9.42
C LEU A 38 8.40 -31.97 -9.99
N GLU A 39 9.44 -31.35 -9.44
CA GLU A 39 10.85 -31.60 -9.83
C GLU A 39 11.31 -33.02 -9.49
N SER A 40 10.77 -33.62 -8.42
CA SER A 40 11.02 -35.04 -8.09
C SER A 40 10.28 -36.04 -8.98
N GLY A 41 9.54 -35.56 -10.00
CA GLY A 41 8.78 -36.40 -10.92
C GLY A 41 7.37 -36.75 -10.42
N MET A 42 6.87 -36.07 -9.39
CA MET A 42 5.47 -36.24 -8.99
C MET A 42 4.55 -35.75 -10.12
N SER A 43 3.67 -36.62 -10.59
CA SER A 43 2.64 -36.20 -11.54
C SER A 43 1.47 -35.52 -10.84
N MET A 44 0.98 -34.44 -11.45
CA MET A 44 -0.20 -33.74 -10.98
C MET A 44 -1.41 -34.05 -11.86
N THR A 45 -2.61 -34.08 -11.26
CA THR A 45 -3.84 -34.23 -12.04
C THR A 45 -4.10 -33.00 -12.89
N HIS A 46 -4.69 -33.18 -14.08
CA HIS A 46 -5.03 -32.09 -15.00
C HIS A 46 -5.86 -30.99 -14.35
N ARG A 47 -6.88 -31.37 -13.57
CA ARG A 47 -7.72 -30.42 -12.84
C ARG A 47 -6.92 -29.55 -11.86
N ARG A 48 -5.84 -30.08 -11.27
CA ARG A 48 -4.99 -29.34 -10.35
C ARG A 48 -4.00 -28.45 -11.10
N SER A 49 -3.48 -28.87 -12.26
CA SER A 49 -2.65 -27.99 -13.11
C SER A 49 -3.46 -26.79 -13.61
N GLU A 50 -4.68 -27.01 -14.12
CA GLU A 50 -5.57 -25.94 -14.58
C GLU A 50 -5.86 -24.90 -13.49
N ARG A 51 -6.19 -25.37 -12.27
CA ARG A 51 -6.43 -24.48 -11.12
C ARG A 51 -5.22 -23.64 -10.76
N LEU A 52 -4.01 -24.21 -10.86
CA LEU A 52 -2.78 -23.51 -10.54
C LEU A 52 -2.46 -22.46 -11.62
N ILE A 53 -2.67 -22.79 -12.90
CA ILE A 53 -2.53 -21.82 -14.01
C ILE A 53 -3.54 -20.69 -13.84
N GLN A 54 -4.80 -20.98 -13.47
CA GLN A 54 -5.80 -19.95 -13.19
C GLN A 54 -5.38 -19.06 -12.01
N ALA A 55 -4.97 -19.66 -10.90
CA ALA A 55 -4.49 -18.92 -9.73
C ALA A 55 -3.29 -18.04 -10.08
N ALA A 56 -2.37 -18.52 -10.93
CA ALA A 56 -1.27 -17.73 -11.42
C ALA A 56 -1.75 -16.55 -12.28
N SER A 57 -2.71 -16.75 -13.18
CA SER A 57 -3.27 -15.68 -14.03
C SER A 57 -3.97 -14.60 -13.19
N ASP A 58 -4.71 -15.01 -12.17
CA ASP A 58 -5.48 -14.14 -11.27
C ASP A 58 -4.58 -13.25 -10.41
N ASN A 59 -3.39 -13.72 -10.06
CA ASN A 59 -2.43 -13.01 -9.21
C ASN A 59 -1.25 -12.40 -10.00
N TRP A 60 -1.22 -12.59 -11.32
CA TRP A 60 -0.08 -12.16 -12.13
C TRP A 60 0.03 -10.64 -12.14
N PRO A 61 1.23 -10.07 -11.89
CA PRO A 61 1.42 -8.63 -11.88
C PRO A 61 1.07 -8.01 -13.24
N ALA A 62 0.40 -6.85 -13.19
CA ALA A 62 0.05 -6.09 -14.39
C ALA A 62 1.32 -5.67 -15.14
N GLY A 63 1.34 -5.88 -16.46
CA GLY A 63 2.48 -5.52 -17.33
C GLY A 63 3.65 -6.51 -17.31
N ALA A 64 3.67 -7.50 -16.41
CA ALA A 64 4.70 -8.53 -16.44
C ALA A 64 4.49 -9.52 -17.60
N PRO A 65 5.57 -9.97 -18.26
CA PRO A 65 5.47 -10.89 -19.38
C PRO A 65 4.94 -12.25 -18.91
N TRP A 66 3.96 -12.80 -19.63
CA TRP A 66 3.48 -14.16 -19.42
C TRP A 66 4.29 -15.15 -20.29
N PRO A 67 4.65 -16.34 -19.78
CA PRO A 67 5.43 -17.30 -20.55
C PRO A 67 4.70 -17.79 -21.81
N GLN A 68 5.35 -17.69 -22.97
CA GLN A 68 4.73 -17.99 -24.28
C GLN A 68 4.31 -19.45 -24.45
N SER A 69 4.94 -20.38 -23.72
CA SER A 69 4.64 -21.81 -23.81
C SER A 69 3.36 -22.22 -23.09
N ILE A 70 2.77 -21.35 -22.27
CA ILE A 70 1.57 -21.64 -21.47
C ILE A 70 0.49 -20.64 -21.87
N PRO A 71 -0.65 -21.08 -22.44
CA PRO A 71 -1.74 -20.15 -22.74
C PRO A 71 -2.26 -19.52 -21.45
N ARG A 72 -2.33 -18.17 -21.41
CA ARG A 72 -2.85 -17.44 -20.25
C ARG A 72 -4.38 -17.51 -20.23
N PRO A 73 -5.02 -18.08 -19.20
CA PRO A 73 -6.46 -18.03 -19.09
C PRO A 73 -6.92 -16.62 -18.73
N GLN A 74 -8.18 -16.30 -19.09
CA GLN A 74 -8.80 -15.05 -18.66
C GLN A 74 -8.83 -15.00 -17.12
N PRO A 75 -8.44 -13.88 -16.49
CA PRO A 75 -8.56 -13.73 -15.05
C PRO A 75 -10.00 -13.92 -14.58
N SER A 76 -10.18 -14.55 -13.41
CA SER A 76 -11.48 -14.67 -12.76
C SER A 76 -12.04 -13.27 -12.43
N PRO A 77 -13.37 -13.05 -12.48
CA PRO A 77 -13.97 -11.75 -12.19
C PRO A 77 -13.63 -11.21 -10.79
N ASP A 78 -13.46 -12.11 -9.81
CA ASP A 78 -13.12 -11.74 -8.43
C ASP A 78 -11.61 -11.50 -8.20
N SER A 79 -10.78 -11.74 -9.22
CA SER A 79 -9.34 -11.63 -9.09
C SER A 79 -8.90 -10.18 -8.81
N PRO A 80 -7.81 -9.98 -8.04
CA PRO A 80 -7.27 -8.64 -7.84
C PRO A 80 -6.88 -7.98 -9.17
N ALA A 81 -6.37 -8.75 -10.15
CA ALA A 81 -6.05 -8.28 -11.49
C ALA A 81 -7.30 -7.76 -12.23
N ALA A 82 -8.44 -8.46 -12.15
CA ALA A 82 -9.69 -8.01 -12.74
C ALA A 82 -10.18 -6.71 -12.09
N ARG A 83 -10.14 -6.63 -10.75
CA ARG A 83 -10.52 -5.42 -10.01
C ARG A 83 -9.63 -4.22 -10.31
N GLU A 84 -8.34 -4.45 -10.47
CA GLU A 84 -7.39 -3.39 -10.86
C GLU A 84 -7.62 -2.95 -12.31
N ALA A 85 -7.89 -3.89 -13.23
CA ALA A 85 -8.24 -3.57 -14.60
C ALA A 85 -9.56 -2.78 -14.70
N GLU A 86 -10.56 -3.14 -13.89
CA GLU A 86 -11.83 -2.43 -13.80
C GLU A 86 -11.66 -1.05 -13.16
N ALA A 87 -10.89 -0.93 -12.08
CA ALA A 87 -10.55 0.36 -11.47
C ALA A 87 -9.77 1.25 -12.45
N ALA A 88 -8.84 0.69 -13.22
CA ALA A 88 -8.10 1.40 -14.26
C ALA A 88 -9.01 1.81 -15.44
N ALA A 89 -10.02 1.00 -15.79
CA ALA A 89 -11.04 1.36 -16.78
C ALA A 89 -11.95 2.49 -16.27
N ALA A 90 -12.41 2.41 -15.02
CA ALA A 90 -13.20 3.45 -14.38
C ALA A 90 -12.43 4.78 -14.29
N ASN A 91 -11.13 4.74 -13.98
CA ASN A 91 -10.27 5.93 -13.96
C ASN A 91 -10.02 6.53 -15.34
N ARG A 92 -10.03 5.72 -16.42
CA ARG A 92 -9.89 6.22 -17.80
C ARG A 92 -11.06 7.08 -18.25
N GLY A 93 -12.26 6.88 -17.69
CA GLY A 93 -13.42 7.76 -17.92
C GLY A 93 -13.34 9.13 -17.23
N SER A 94 -12.33 9.34 -16.37
CA SER A 94 -12.09 10.60 -15.65
C SER A 94 -10.98 11.43 -16.30
N ALA A 95 -10.63 11.17 -17.57
CA ALA A 95 -9.76 12.06 -18.34
C ALA A 95 -10.42 13.42 -18.59
N ASP A 96 -11.75 13.46 -18.74
CA ASP A 96 -12.52 14.70 -18.78
C ASP A 96 -12.51 15.45 -17.43
N ASP A 97 -12.33 14.73 -16.31
CA ASP A 97 -12.13 15.32 -14.97
C ASP A 97 -10.65 15.72 -14.72
N GLN A 98 -9.69 15.14 -15.46
CA GLN A 98 -8.28 15.59 -15.46
C GLN A 98 -8.10 16.93 -16.18
N ALA A 99 -8.93 17.23 -17.19
CA ALA A 99 -8.96 18.54 -17.84
C ALA A 99 -9.34 19.69 -16.86
N LEU A 100 -9.95 19.38 -15.72
CA LEU A 100 -10.25 20.34 -14.64
C LEU A 100 -9.08 20.56 -13.66
N ARG A 101 -8.01 19.74 -13.69
CA ARG A 101 -6.97 19.77 -12.65
C ARG A 101 -5.80 20.70 -12.92
N LEU A 102 -5.47 20.99 -14.17
CA LEU A 102 -4.44 21.98 -14.51
C LEU A 102 -4.82 22.64 -15.83
N GLY A 103 -4.91 23.97 -15.84
CA GLY A 103 -4.87 24.73 -17.10
C GLY A 103 -3.55 24.44 -17.84
N ALA A 104 -3.48 24.81 -19.11
CA ALA A 104 -2.27 24.63 -19.94
C ALA A 104 -1.00 25.30 -19.33
N ASP A 105 -1.18 26.20 -18.37
CA ASP A 105 -0.14 26.92 -17.61
C ASP A 105 0.27 26.23 -16.30
N GLY A 106 -0.26 25.04 -15.99
CA GLY A 106 0.03 24.33 -14.74
C GLY A 106 -0.62 24.97 -13.51
N ARG A 107 -1.59 25.87 -13.67
CA ARG A 107 -2.38 26.41 -12.56
C ARG A 107 -3.68 25.65 -12.41
N LEU A 108 -4.13 25.50 -11.16
CA LEU A 108 -5.44 24.94 -10.87
C LEU A 108 -6.51 25.83 -11.51
N ALA A 109 -7.33 25.27 -12.41
CA ALA A 109 -8.33 26.02 -13.16
C ALA A 109 -9.38 26.69 -12.25
N ASP A 110 -9.69 26.07 -11.10
CA ASP A 110 -10.51 26.68 -10.04
C ASP A 110 -10.13 26.14 -8.63
N PRO A 111 -9.32 26.89 -7.85
CA PRO A 111 -8.96 26.52 -6.49
C PRO A 111 -10.17 26.43 -5.54
N ARG A 112 -11.27 27.15 -5.81
CA ARG A 112 -12.48 27.15 -4.96
C ARG A 112 -13.36 25.93 -5.25
N ALA A 113 -13.35 25.41 -6.47
CA ALA A 113 -13.98 24.13 -6.77
C ALA A 113 -13.26 22.98 -6.06
N LEU A 114 -11.92 22.99 -6.05
CA LEU A 114 -11.12 22.00 -5.30
C LEU A 114 -11.40 22.07 -3.80
N ALA A 115 -11.42 23.28 -3.22
CA ALA A 115 -11.74 23.48 -1.80
C ALA A 115 -13.14 22.96 -1.42
N ARG A 116 -14.16 23.24 -2.24
CA ARG A 116 -15.53 22.72 -2.03
C ARG A 116 -15.61 21.19 -2.11
N ARG A 117 -14.82 20.56 -2.99
CA ARG A 117 -14.74 19.09 -3.12
C ARG A 117 -13.94 18.43 -1.99
N MET A 118 -12.97 19.15 -1.39
CA MET A 118 -12.12 18.65 -0.30
C MET A 118 -12.72 18.86 1.11
N ALA A 119 -13.66 19.79 1.28
CA ALA A 119 -14.33 20.09 2.55
C ALA A 119 -14.91 18.86 3.30
N PRO A 120 -15.47 17.82 2.63
CA PRO A 120 -15.94 16.61 3.32
C PRO A 120 -14.80 15.75 3.89
N TYR A 121 -13.61 15.82 3.30
CA TYR A 121 -12.43 15.02 3.69
C TYR A 121 -11.67 15.67 4.85
N GLU A 122 -11.74 17.00 4.99
CA GLU A 122 -11.13 17.74 6.10
C GLU A 122 -11.69 17.28 7.46
N ILE A 123 -12.99 16.99 7.51
CA ILE A 123 -13.67 16.44 8.69
C ILE A 123 -13.19 15.02 9.01
N GLN A 124 -12.92 14.19 7.99
CA GLN A 124 -12.48 12.81 8.18
C GLN A 124 -11.02 12.72 8.66
N VAL A 125 -10.15 13.60 8.15
CA VAL A 125 -8.74 13.68 8.59
C VAL A 125 -8.67 14.15 10.04
N GLN A 126 -9.49 15.14 10.44
CA GLN A 126 -9.52 15.61 11.82
C GLN A 126 -10.03 14.54 12.79
N ALA A 127 -11.09 13.82 12.44
CA ALA A 127 -11.61 12.71 13.25
C ALA A 127 -10.59 11.57 13.41
N TYR A 128 -9.83 11.27 12.35
CA TYR A 128 -8.76 10.28 12.40
C TYR A 128 -7.62 10.74 13.31
N LEU A 129 -7.19 11.99 13.22
CA LEU A 129 -6.15 12.56 14.08
C LEU A 129 -6.59 12.60 15.54
N ASP A 130 -7.83 12.99 15.85
CA ASP A 130 -8.37 13.02 17.21
C ASP A 130 -8.42 11.61 17.82
N SER A 131 -8.88 10.62 17.06
CA SER A 131 -8.87 9.21 17.46
C SER A 131 -7.44 8.71 17.71
N TYR A 132 -6.50 9.05 16.83
CA TYR A 132 -5.10 8.68 16.95
C TYR A 132 -4.44 9.30 18.20
N TYR A 133 -4.67 10.59 18.47
CA TYR A 133 -4.18 11.27 19.66
C TYR A 133 -4.76 10.67 20.94
N HIS A 134 -6.04 10.27 20.94
CA HIS A 134 -6.66 9.61 22.09
C HIS A 134 -6.00 8.26 22.40
N VAL A 135 -5.69 7.46 21.38
CA VAL A 135 -4.99 6.18 21.55
C VAL A 135 -3.57 6.42 22.09
N VAL A 136 -2.80 7.33 21.47
CA VAL A 136 -1.44 7.64 21.90
C VAL A 136 -1.39 8.19 23.33
N SER A 137 -2.34 9.03 23.73
CA SER A 137 -2.42 9.56 25.10
C SER A 137 -2.73 8.45 26.13
N ALA A 138 -3.66 7.55 25.83
CA ALA A 138 -3.98 6.43 26.72
C ALA A 138 -2.77 5.50 26.94
N TYR A 139 -1.94 5.29 25.92
CA TYR A 139 -0.69 4.55 26.06
C TYR A 139 0.37 5.29 26.87
N ALA A 140 0.44 6.63 26.76
CA ALA A 140 1.36 7.43 27.56
C ALA A 140 1.01 7.40 29.06
N ASP A 141 -0.29 7.39 29.39
CA ASP A 141 -0.77 7.35 30.78
C ASP A 141 -0.71 5.93 31.39
N GLY A 142 -0.85 4.87 30.59
CA GLY A 142 -0.79 3.47 31.03
C GLY A 142 0.61 2.82 31.03
N GLY A 143 1.55 3.35 30.24
CA GLY A 143 2.87 2.74 30.00
C GLY A 143 3.89 2.87 31.13
N ALA A 144 3.65 3.71 32.13
CA ALA A 144 4.60 3.93 33.23
C ALA A 144 4.68 2.75 34.23
N ARG A 145 3.74 1.80 34.21
CA ARG A 145 3.69 0.70 35.19
C ARG A 145 4.26 -0.65 34.74
N ALA A 146 4.56 -0.83 33.45
CA ALA A 146 5.11 -2.08 32.95
C ALA A 146 6.34 -1.77 32.07
N GLY A 147 7.55 -2.09 32.55
CA GLY A 147 8.84 -1.78 31.93
C GLY A 147 9.12 -2.40 30.55
N ARG A 148 8.16 -2.39 29.63
CA ARG A 148 8.34 -2.77 28.23
C ARG A 148 8.65 -1.53 27.40
N ARG A 149 9.89 -1.45 26.90
CA ARG A 149 10.25 -0.43 25.91
C ARG A 149 9.45 -0.67 24.62
N PRO A 150 8.88 0.37 23.99
CA PRO A 150 8.18 0.22 22.71
C PRO A 150 9.18 -0.22 21.63
N ARG A 151 8.90 -1.37 21.00
CA ARG A 151 9.69 -1.85 19.85
C ARG A 151 9.19 -1.17 18.58
N ARG A 152 10.07 -0.35 18.01
CA ARG A 152 10.04 0.30 16.69
C ARG A 152 8.95 1.37 16.51
N LYS A 153 9.38 2.57 16.12
CA LYS A 153 8.49 3.63 15.63
C LYS A 153 7.77 3.08 14.40
N SER A 154 6.44 3.16 14.37
CA SER A 154 5.65 2.83 13.19
C SER A 154 6.03 3.79 12.06
N ARG A 155 6.17 3.29 10.82
CA ARG A 155 6.45 4.09 9.62
C ARG A 155 5.42 5.22 9.42
N ALA A 156 4.21 5.06 9.96
CA ALA A 156 3.20 6.12 10.02
C ALA A 156 3.67 7.35 10.81
N MET A 157 4.44 7.18 11.89
CA MET A 157 4.98 8.28 12.70
C MET A 157 6.14 9.01 11.99
N GLU A 158 6.90 8.31 11.16
CA GLU A 158 7.95 8.93 10.35
C GLU A 158 7.35 9.79 9.23
N ILE A 159 6.30 9.29 8.57
CA ILE A 159 5.56 10.04 7.54
C ILE A 159 4.88 11.27 8.15
N LEU A 160 4.22 11.12 9.31
CA LEU A 160 3.56 12.24 9.99
C LEU A 160 4.58 13.30 10.44
N GLY A 161 5.75 12.88 10.96
CA GLY A 161 6.83 13.79 11.33
C GLY A 161 7.41 14.56 10.14
N ALA A 162 7.56 13.90 8.99
CA ALA A 162 8.04 14.54 7.76
C ALA A 162 7.05 15.60 7.23
N LEU A 163 5.75 15.31 7.26
CA LEU A 163 4.70 16.24 6.82
C LEU A 163 4.59 17.48 7.72
N ILE A 164 4.77 17.31 9.03
CA ILE A 164 4.81 18.45 9.97
C ILE A 164 6.07 19.30 9.76
N ALA A 165 7.23 18.67 9.54
CA ALA A 165 8.48 19.38 9.28
C ALA A 165 8.48 20.18 7.96
N ALA A 166 7.77 19.70 6.95
CA ALA A 166 7.60 20.40 5.66
C ALA A 166 6.68 21.63 5.74
N GLY A 167 5.94 21.82 6.84
CA GLY A 167 5.01 22.93 7.00
C GLY A 167 3.71 22.81 6.20
N ASP A 168 3.50 21.65 5.56
CA ASP A 168 2.32 21.35 4.73
C ASP A 168 1.06 21.08 5.56
N VAL A 169 1.23 20.77 6.85
CA VAL A 169 0.13 20.63 7.79
C VAL A 169 0.18 21.80 8.78
N ARG A 170 -0.64 22.83 8.53
CA ARG A 170 -0.91 23.86 9.53
C ARG A 170 -2.03 23.36 10.44
N PHE A 171 -1.69 23.02 11.69
CA PHE A 171 -2.70 22.82 12.72
C PHE A 171 -3.40 24.15 12.98
N ALA A 172 -4.56 24.37 12.36
CA ALA A 172 -5.52 25.34 12.84
C ALA A 172 -6.20 24.73 14.08
N SER A 173 -5.50 24.67 15.21
CA SER A 173 -6.09 24.20 16.46
C SER A 173 -5.78 25.14 17.61
N ARG A 174 -6.83 25.36 18.41
CA ARG A 174 -6.82 26.04 19.70
C ARG A 174 -5.61 25.58 20.51
N ASP A 175 -4.96 26.59 21.09
CA ASP A 175 -3.85 26.52 22.05
C ASP A 175 -3.53 25.10 22.56
N PRO A 176 -2.43 24.46 22.09
CA PRO A 176 -2.04 23.16 22.59
C PRO A 176 -1.74 23.34 24.09
N GLY A 177 -2.47 22.62 24.94
CA GLY A 177 -2.28 22.66 26.38
C GLY A 177 -0.81 22.39 26.79
N PRO A 178 -0.47 22.56 28.08
CA PRO A 178 0.91 22.62 28.55
C PRO A 178 1.80 21.43 28.13
N LYS A 179 1.24 20.22 28.04
CA LYS A 179 1.96 19.02 27.55
C LYS A 179 2.25 19.06 26.04
N GLY A 180 1.34 19.59 25.23
CA GLY A 180 1.53 19.77 23.79
C GLY A 180 2.65 20.77 23.50
N ARG A 181 2.73 21.87 24.26
CA ARG A 181 3.83 22.84 24.16
C ARG A 181 5.19 22.22 24.51
N ALA A 182 5.24 21.35 25.51
CA ALA A 182 6.48 20.67 25.91
C ALA A 182 7.03 19.73 24.82
N LEU A 183 6.14 19.00 24.13
CA LEU A 183 6.51 18.11 23.02
C LEU A 183 6.94 18.87 21.75
N LEU A 184 6.35 20.03 21.48
CA LEU A 184 6.76 20.89 20.37
C LEU A 184 8.13 21.53 20.63
N ARG A 185 8.46 21.85 21.88
CA ARG A 185 9.79 22.39 22.25
C ARG A 185 10.92 21.36 22.17
N SER A 186 10.64 20.08 22.35
CA SER A 186 11.69 19.03 22.31
C SER A 186 12.00 18.51 20.91
N THR A 187 11.14 18.80 19.93
CA THR A 187 11.28 18.28 18.55
C THR A 187 11.74 19.33 17.54
N LEU A 188 11.64 20.62 17.84
CA LEU A 188 12.18 21.68 17.00
C LEU A 188 13.67 21.87 17.28
N PRO A 189 14.55 21.84 16.24
CA PRO A 189 15.96 22.16 16.44
C PRO A 189 16.10 23.59 16.94
N ALA A 190 16.99 23.80 17.91
CA ALA A 190 17.26 25.13 18.47
C ALA A 190 17.58 26.10 17.32
N ARG A 191 16.80 27.18 17.21
CA ARG A 191 17.08 28.28 16.29
C ARG A 191 18.46 28.81 16.64
N THR A 192 19.41 28.66 15.72
CA THR A 192 20.69 29.36 15.75
C THR A 192 20.41 30.84 15.54
N GLU A 193 20.42 31.61 16.62
CA GLU A 193 20.45 33.07 16.56
C GLU A 193 21.76 33.49 15.88
N PRO A 194 21.73 34.40 14.89
CA PRO A 194 22.94 34.92 14.28
C PRO A 194 23.69 35.80 15.28
N LEU A 195 24.94 35.44 15.58
CA LEU A 195 25.88 36.28 16.32
C LEU A 195 26.15 37.54 15.48
N LEU A 196 25.79 38.71 16.04
CA LEU A 196 26.17 40.03 15.55
C LEU A 196 27.62 40.35 15.91
#